data_AF-A0A6B0ZHZ9-F1
#
_entry.id   AF-A0A6B0ZHZ9-F1
#
_cell.length_a   1.000
_cell.length_b   1.000
_cell.length_c   1.000
_cell.angle_alpha   90.00
_cell.angle_beta   90.00
_cell.angle_gamma   90.00
#
_symmetry.space_group_name_H-M   'P 1'
#
loop_
_entity.id
_entity.type
_entity.pdbx_description
1 polymer ?
#
loop_
_entity_poly.entity_id
_entity_poly.type
_entity_poly.pdbx_seq_one_letter_code
_entity_poly.pdbx_strand_id
1 'polypeptide(L)'
;MTAPPHPSRVLVIGCGALVRELREVAALNGSKHLDVECLPAIMHNRPEQIPDAVRRRIRAAKDRGAYRTILVGYMDCGTGGQLDRVCSEEGVERLPGAHCYELYAGTDAFAGLQEAEPGTFYLTDYLVRHFDRLIMQGLGISRHPELLEAYFGNYTRVIHLAQADDDRLARAAQHAAARLGLRCERILTGIGGLERHIVELSGHTTEEAA
;
A
#
# COMPACT_ATOMS: atom_id res chain seq x y z
N MET A 1 -3.33 -24.70 25.61
CA MET A 1 -2.10 -24.09 26.17
C MET A 1 -1.47 -23.29 25.04
N THR A 2 -1.75 -21.99 24.98
CA THR A 2 -1.22 -21.08 23.96
C THR A 2 0.19 -20.66 24.40
N ALA A 3 1.18 -20.81 23.53
CA ALA A 3 2.55 -20.42 23.82
C ALA A 3 2.61 -18.92 24.19
N PRO A 4 3.48 -18.50 25.14
CA PRO A 4 3.60 -17.09 25.49
C PRO A 4 4.02 -16.26 24.26
N PRO A 5 3.52 -15.02 24.09
CA PRO A 5 3.98 -14.13 23.03
C PRO A 5 5.51 -14.02 23.08
N HIS A 6 6.17 -14.29 21.96
CA HIS A 6 7.60 -14.04 21.85
C HIS A 6 7.82 -12.52 21.94
N PRO A 7 8.69 -12.02 22.83
CA PRO A 7 8.75 -10.61 23.23
C PRO A 7 9.21 -9.62 22.13
N SER A 8 9.34 -10.06 20.88
CA SER A 8 9.82 -9.22 19.75
C SER A 8 9.09 -9.46 18.43
N ARG A 9 7.96 -10.17 18.39
CA ARG A 9 7.23 -10.42 17.13
C ARG A 9 6.24 -9.29 16.83
N VAL A 10 6.37 -8.73 15.64
CA VAL A 10 5.53 -7.68 15.05
C VAL A 10 4.73 -8.31 13.91
N LEU A 11 3.44 -7.99 13.82
CA LEU A 11 2.60 -8.34 12.68
C LEU A 11 2.26 -7.08 11.89
N VAL A 12 2.45 -7.11 10.57
CA VAL A 12 1.95 -6.08 9.66
C VAL A 12 0.72 -6.60 8.92
N ILE A 13 -0.42 -5.96 9.10
CA ILE A 13 -1.66 -6.24 8.37
C ILE A 13 -1.75 -5.24 7.22
N GLY A 14 -1.28 -5.63 6.04
CA GLY A 14 -1.12 -4.74 4.89
C GLY A 14 -2.05 -5.00 3.72
N CYS A 15 -1.98 -4.12 2.73
CA CYS A 15 -2.62 -4.36 1.44
C CYS A 15 -1.89 -5.45 0.64
N GLY A 16 -2.66 -6.28 -0.06
CA GLY A 16 -2.15 -7.27 -1.02
C GLY A 16 -1.20 -6.70 -2.08
N ALA A 17 -1.32 -5.40 -2.38
CA ALA A 17 -0.45 -4.70 -3.32
C ALA A 17 0.97 -4.46 -2.79
N LEU A 18 1.17 -4.54 -1.48
CA LEU A 18 2.45 -4.30 -0.81
C LEU A 18 3.10 -5.60 -0.32
N VAL A 19 2.50 -6.78 -0.56
CA VAL A 19 2.96 -8.07 -0.01
C VAL A 19 4.42 -8.34 -0.33
N ARG A 20 4.84 -8.07 -1.58
CA ARG A 20 6.20 -8.36 -2.03
C ARG A 20 7.19 -7.48 -1.30
N GLU A 21 6.90 -6.18 -1.26
CA GLU A 21 7.75 -5.15 -0.68
C GLU A 21 7.79 -5.30 0.86
N LEU A 22 6.67 -5.60 1.51
CA LEU A 22 6.61 -5.89 2.96
C LEU A 22 7.43 -7.13 3.33
N ARG A 23 7.40 -8.18 2.50
CA ARG A 23 8.23 -9.38 2.70
C ARG A 23 9.71 -9.09 2.45
N GLU A 24 10.02 -8.22 1.52
CA GLU A 24 11.39 -7.78 1.26
C GLU A 24 11.94 -7.00 2.47
N VAL A 25 11.15 -6.06 3.02
CA VAL A 25 11.47 -5.38 4.28
C VAL A 25 11.66 -6.38 5.43
N ALA A 26 10.77 -7.38 5.57
CA ALA A 26 10.91 -8.43 6.57
C ALA A 26 12.18 -9.27 6.40
N ALA A 27 12.62 -9.50 5.16
CA ALA A 27 13.85 -10.22 4.86
C ALA A 27 15.08 -9.40 5.26
N LEU A 28 15.10 -8.11 4.94
CA LEU A 28 16.19 -7.18 5.24
C LEU A 28 16.39 -6.99 6.76
N ASN A 29 15.29 -7.03 7.53
CA ASN A 29 15.30 -6.71 8.96
C ASN A 29 15.24 -7.95 9.89
N GLY A 30 15.57 -9.13 9.37
CA GLY A 30 15.62 -10.37 10.14
C GLY A 30 14.24 -11.02 10.33
N SER A 31 13.85 -11.85 9.36
CA SER A 31 12.50 -12.43 9.15
C SER A 31 11.85 -13.16 10.32
N LYS A 32 12.56 -13.37 11.44
CA LYS A 32 12.01 -14.01 12.64
C LYS A 32 11.12 -13.07 13.46
N HIS A 33 11.21 -11.76 13.22
CA HIS A 33 10.55 -10.73 14.03
C HIS A 33 9.36 -10.05 13.34
N LEU A 34 9.23 -10.13 12.01
CA LEU A 34 8.18 -9.45 11.25
C LEU A 34 7.34 -10.45 10.45
N ASP A 35 6.10 -10.67 10.87
CA ASP A 35 5.11 -11.42 10.11
C ASP A 35 4.25 -10.47 9.28
N VAL A 36 3.79 -10.93 8.11
CA VAL A 36 2.97 -10.14 7.18
C VAL A 36 1.70 -10.90 6.86
N GLU A 37 0.55 -10.30 7.21
CA GLU A 37 -0.77 -10.70 6.72
C GLU A 37 -1.30 -9.66 5.75
N CYS A 38 -2.03 -10.10 4.71
CA CYS A 38 -2.55 -9.17 3.71
C CYS A 38 -4.01 -9.39 3.39
N LEU A 39 -4.68 -8.27 3.09
CA LEU A 39 -6.04 -8.22 2.57
C LEU A 39 -6.02 -8.07 1.04
N PRO A 40 -7.05 -8.52 0.31
CA PRO A 40 -7.09 -8.42 -1.15
C PRO A 40 -6.93 -6.98 -1.66
N ALA A 41 -6.00 -6.76 -2.60
CA ALA A 41 -5.72 -5.43 -3.15
C ALA A 41 -6.94 -4.77 -3.83
N ILE A 42 -7.85 -5.58 -4.38
CA ILE A 42 -9.08 -5.13 -5.05
C ILE A 42 -10.00 -4.28 -4.15
N MET A 43 -9.83 -4.34 -2.82
CA MET A 43 -10.56 -3.47 -1.89
C MET A 43 -10.31 -1.97 -2.14
N HIS A 44 -9.27 -1.57 -2.88
CA HIS A 44 -9.07 -0.16 -3.26
C HIS A 44 -10.14 0.38 -4.21
N ASN A 45 -10.92 -0.48 -4.88
CA ASN A 45 -12.09 -0.05 -5.64
C ASN A 45 -13.32 0.17 -4.73
N ARG A 46 -13.23 -0.22 -3.45
CA ARG A 46 -14.26 -0.13 -2.39
C ARG A 46 -13.62 0.19 -1.03
N PRO A 47 -12.93 1.34 -0.90
CA PRO A 47 -12.13 1.66 0.29
C PRO A 47 -12.95 1.68 1.58
N GLU A 48 -14.26 1.90 1.52
CA GLU A 48 -15.19 1.83 2.63
C GLU A 48 -15.18 0.46 3.35
N GLN A 49 -14.72 -0.61 2.70
CA GLN A 49 -14.64 -1.95 3.28
C GLN A 49 -13.33 -2.22 4.05
N ILE A 50 -12.31 -1.40 3.84
CA ILE A 50 -10.97 -1.58 4.43
C ILE A 50 -11.01 -1.54 5.96
N PRO A 51 -11.65 -0.54 6.62
CA PRO A 51 -11.60 -0.41 8.08
C PRO A 51 -12.12 -1.66 8.80
N ASP A 52 -13.28 -2.17 8.39
CA ASP A 52 -13.87 -3.37 9.01
C ASP A 52 -13.07 -4.64 8.70
N ALA A 53 -12.49 -4.75 7.50
CA ALA A 53 -11.62 -5.88 7.17
C ALA A 53 -10.35 -5.88 8.02
N VAL A 54 -9.72 -4.72 8.22
CA VAL A 54 -8.54 -4.54 9.07
C VAL A 54 -8.88 -4.83 10.53
N ARG A 55 -9.99 -4.28 11.07
CA ARG A 55 -10.48 -4.54 12.43
C ARG A 55 -10.58 -6.03 12.73
N ARG A 56 -11.22 -6.79 11.82
CA ARG A 56 -11.36 -8.24 11.97
C ARG A 56 -10.00 -8.95 12.06
N ARG A 57 -8.99 -8.49 11.31
CA ARG A 57 -7.65 -9.09 11.35
C ARG A 57 -6.87 -8.72 12.60
N ILE A 58 -7.00 -7.48 13.06
CA ILE A 58 -6.40 -7.06 14.33
C ILE A 58 -6.94 -7.92 15.48
N ARG A 59 -8.26 -8.05 15.60
CA ARG A 59 -8.88 -8.87 16.66
C ARG A 59 -8.45 -10.33 16.59
N ALA A 60 -8.50 -10.93 15.39
CA ALA A 60 -8.03 -12.29 15.21
C ALA A 60 -6.54 -12.47 15.56
N ALA A 61 -5.70 -11.45 15.34
CA ALA A 61 -4.30 -11.48 15.74
C ALA A 61 -4.10 -11.34 17.25
N LYS A 62 -4.86 -10.46 17.90
CA LYS A 62 -4.89 -10.32 19.37
C LYS A 62 -5.36 -11.59 20.06
N ASP A 63 -6.42 -12.23 19.55
CA ASP A 63 -6.95 -13.48 20.10
C ASP A 63 -5.91 -14.62 20.08
N ARG A 64 -5.02 -14.64 19.07
CA ARG A 64 -3.90 -15.60 19.02
C ARG A 64 -2.83 -15.32 20.07
N GLY A 65 -2.70 -14.07 20.53
CA GLY A 65 -1.75 -13.67 21.58
C GLY A 65 -0.28 -13.86 21.22
N ALA A 66 0.07 -13.91 19.92
CA ALA A 66 1.42 -14.26 19.45
C ALA A 66 2.31 -13.05 19.11
N TYR A 67 1.75 -11.84 19.09
CA TYR A 67 2.40 -10.62 18.63
C TYR A 67 2.39 -9.58 19.73
N ARG A 68 3.54 -8.94 19.94
CA ARG A 68 3.69 -7.80 20.85
C ARG A 68 3.16 -6.52 20.20
N THR A 69 3.44 -6.35 18.91
CA THR A 69 3.06 -5.16 18.13
C THR A 69 2.26 -5.61 16.91
N ILE A 70 1.15 -4.92 16.63
CA ILE A 70 0.39 -5.07 15.40
C ILE A 70 0.40 -3.71 14.70
N LEU A 71 0.90 -3.68 13.48
CA LEU A 71 0.94 -2.51 12.61
C LEU A 71 -0.06 -2.69 11.48
N VAL A 72 -0.73 -1.61 11.12
CA VAL A 72 -1.62 -1.55 9.97
C VAL A 72 -0.81 -1.03 8.78
N GLY A 73 -0.49 -1.93 7.85
CA GLY A 73 0.23 -1.64 6.60
C GLY A 73 -0.63 -0.97 5.53
N TYR A 74 -1.50 -0.06 5.96
CA TYR A 74 -2.36 0.77 5.15
C TYR A 74 -2.13 2.24 5.54
N MET A 75 -2.34 3.12 4.57
CA MET A 75 -2.44 4.56 4.79
C MET A 75 -3.92 4.91 4.90
N ASP A 76 -4.32 6.18 4.74
CA ASP A 76 -5.76 6.47 4.68
C ASP A 76 -6.46 5.67 3.57
N CYS A 77 -5.79 5.52 2.42
CA CYS A 77 -6.23 4.72 1.28
C CYS A 77 -7.67 5.02 0.80
N GLY A 78 -8.12 6.28 0.97
CA GLY A 78 -9.47 6.72 0.61
C GLY A 78 -10.54 6.34 1.63
N THR A 79 -10.16 5.95 2.85
CA THR A 79 -11.12 5.62 3.92
C THR A 79 -11.71 6.84 4.60
N GLY A 80 -11.14 8.04 4.39
CA GLY A 80 -11.65 9.29 4.93
C GLY A 80 -11.53 9.35 6.46
N GLY A 81 -10.42 8.86 7.01
CA GLY A 81 -10.13 8.82 8.44
C GLY A 81 -10.89 7.72 9.20
N GLN A 82 -11.66 6.87 8.53
CA GLN A 82 -12.33 5.74 9.19
C GLN A 82 -11.32 4.68 9.66
N LEU A 83 -10.23 4.48 8.92
CA LEU A 83 -9.17 3.59 9.35
C LEU A 83 -8.45 4.12 10.60
N ASP A 84 -8.25 5.43 10.72
CA ASP A 84 -7.67 6.05 11.92
C ASP A 84 -8.51 5.77 13.17
N ARG A 85 -9.84 5.84 13.05
CA ARG A 85 -10.76 5.51 14.15
C ARG A 85 -10.60 4.04 14.57
N VAL A 86 -10.56 3.12 13.60
CA VAL A 86 -10.32 1.69 13.89
C VAL A 86 -8.98 1.48 14.58
N CYS A 87 -7.92 2.13 14.10
CA CYS A 87 -6.59 2.02 14.70
C CYS A 87 -6.59 2.52 16.15
N SER A 88 -7.22 3.67 16.41
CA SER A 88 -7.38 4.23 17.76
C SER A 88 -8.20 3.33 18.69
N GLU A 89 -9.36 2.84 18.25
CA GLU A 89 -10.22 1.92 19.01
C GLU A 89 -9.50 0.62 19.37
N GLU A 90 -8.66 0.13 18.46
CA GLU A 90 -7.91 -1.10 18.64
C GLU A 90 -6.51 -0.87 19.25
N GLY A 91 -6.10 0.38 19.54
CA GLY A 91 -4.79 0.68 20.12
C GLY A 91 -3.62 0.16 19.26
N VAL A 92 -3.72 0.32 17.93
CA VAL A 92 -2.66 -0.02 16.97
C VAL A 92 -2.32 1.18 16.11
N GLU A 93 -1.15 1.15 15.47
CA GLU A 93 -0.68 2.22 14.59
C GLU A 93 -0.73 1.79 13.13
N ARG A 94 -0.97 2.75 12.23
CA ARG A 94 -0.92 2.54 10.78
C ARG A 94 0.25 3.27 10.14
N LEU A 95 0.61 2.88 8.93
CA LEU A 95 1.58 3.62 8.13
C LEU A 95 1.06 5.05 7.83
N PRO A 96 1.96 6.06 7.85
CA PRO A 96 1.58 7.45 7.66
C PRO A 96 1.28 7.78 6.21
N GLY A 97 0.60 8.91 6.00
CA GLY A 97 0.25 9.42 4.67
C GLY A 97 -1.14 8.99 4.19
N ALA A 98 -1.46 9.39 2.97
CA ALA A 98 -2.75 9.19 2.32
C ALA A 98 -2.79 7.90 1.49
N HIS A 99 -1.73 7.57 0.75
CA HIS A 99 -1.71 6.43 -0.17
C HIS A 99 -0.31 5.82 -0.32
N CYS A 100 -0.23 4.62 -0.92
CA CYS A 100 1.07 3.98 -1.19
C CYS A 100 1.96 4.77 -2.13
N TYR A 101 1.39 5.63 -2.97
CA TYR A 101 2.15 6.53 -3.83
C TYR A 101 2.96 7.53 -3.02
N GLU A 102 2.33 8.16 -2.01
CA GLU A 102 2.99 9.10 -1.10
C GLU A 102 4.06 8.38 -0.27
N LEU A 103 3.74 7.19 0.23
CA LEU A 103 4.70 6.38 1.00
C LEU A 103 5.97 6.06 0.19
N TYR A 104 5.83 5.69 -1.09
CA TYR A 104 6.98 5.36 -1.94
C TYR A 104 7.72 6.61 -2.41
N ALA A 105 7.00 7.64 -2.87
CA ALA A 105 7.62 8.86 -3.38
C ALA A 105 8.22 9.74 -2.26
N GLY A 106 7.70 9.63 -1.04
CA GLY A 106 7.92 10.59 0.05
C GLY A 106 6.95 11.77 -0.05
N THR A 107 6.52 12.29 1.10
CA THR A 107 5.49 13.34 1.20
C THR A 107 5.80 14.58 0.37
N ASP A 108 7.01 15.14 0.47
CA ASP A 108 7.37 16.37 -0.24
C ASP A 108 7.42 16.18 -1.76
N ALA A 109 8.01 15.08 -2.23
CA ALA A 109 8.08 14.78 -3.65
C ALA A 109 6.69 14.51 -4.22
N PHE A 110 5.86 13.75 -3.51
CA PHE A 110 4.48 13.49 -3.92
C PHE A 110 3.65 14.78 -4.00
N ALA A 111 3.76 15.66 -3.01
CA ALA A 111 3.11 16.97 -3.02
C ALA A 111 3.55 17.81 -4.24
N GLY A 112 4.86 17.82 -4.55
CA GLY A 112 5.38 18.48 -5.74
C GLY A 112 4.84 17.90 -7.05
N LEU A 113 4.68 16.58 -7.16
CA LEU A 113 4.10 15.94 -8.34
C LEU A 113 2.62 16.30 -8.53
N GLN A 114 1.85 16.37 -7.43
CA GLN A 114 0.44 16.76 -7.44
C GLN A 114 0.26 18.23 -7.82
N GLU A 115 1.05 19.13 -7.23
CA GLU A 115 0.99 20.56 -7.51
C GLU A 115 1.38 20.86 -8.97
N ALA A 116 2.41 20.18 -9.48
CA ALA A 116 2.85 20.35 -10.86
C ALA A 116 1.80 19.91 -11.88
N GLU A 117 1.07 18.82 -11.60
CA GLU A 117 0.05 18.30 -12.51
C GLU A 117 -0.98 17.41 -11.78
N PRO A 118 -2.11 17.98 -11.32
CA PRO A 118 -3.15 17.23 -10.61
C PRO A 118 -3.74 16.07 -11.43
N GLY A 119 -3.76 16.18 -12.75
CA GLY A 119 -4.20 15.15 -13.71
C GLY A 119 -3.25 13.96 -13.85
N THR A 120 -2.59 13.54 -12.76
CA THR A 120 -1.60 12.45 -12.77
C THR A 120 -2.20 11.16 -12.24
N PHE A 121 -2.15 10.10 -13.03
CA PHE A 121 -2.47 8.74 -12.59
C PHE A 121 -1.18 8.03 -12.17
N TYR A 122 -1.18 7.41 -10.99
CA TYR A 122 0.03 6.78 -10.45
C TYR A 122 -0.05 5.27 -10.58
N LEU A 123 1.07 4.67 -11.00
CA LEU A 123 1.26 3.23 -11.02
C LEU A 123 2.42 2.85 -10.09
N THR A 124 2.19 1.89 -9.21
CA THR A 124 3.26 1.11 -8.57
C THR A 124 3.57 -0.14 -9.41
N ASP A 125 4.67 -0.82 -9.13
CA ASP A 125 5.03 -2.08 -9.78
C ASP A 125 3.91 -3.13 -9.67
N TYR A 126 3.20 -3.18 -8.54
CA TYR A 126 2.04 -4.05 -8.38
C TYR A 126 0.91 -3.70 -9.35
N LEU A 127 0.57 -2.41 -9.47
CA LEU A 127 -0.45 -1.96 -10.41
C LEU A 127 -0.03 -2.19 -11.86
N VAL A 128 1.25 -1.99 -12.20
CA VAL A 128 1.79 -2.32 -13.53
C VAL A 128 1.59 -3.79 -13.85
N ARG A 129 1.98 -4.70 -12.94
CA ARG A 129 1.84 -6.15 -13.13
C ARG A 129 0.39 -6.62 -13.26
N HIS A 130 -0.54 -5.90 -12.63
CA HIS A 130 -1.94 -6.31 -12.53
C HIS A 130 -2.90 -5.33 -13.21
N PHE A 131 -2.38 -4.48 -14.11
CA PHE A 131 -3.12 -3.38 -14.73
C PHE A 131 -4.41 -3.87 -15.40
N ASP A 132 -4.31 -4.93 -16.21
CA ASP A 132 -5.46 -5.51 -16.90
C ASP A 132 -6.55 -5.99 -15.95
N ARG A 133 -6.15 -6.66 -14.87
CA ARG A 133 -7.10 -7.23 -13.91
C ARG A 133 -7.77 -6.14 -13.08
N LEU A 134 -7.00 -5.18 -12.59
CA LEU A 134 -7.48 -4.20 -11.60
C LEU A 134 -8.14 -2.99 -12.26
N ILE A 135 -7.56 -2.50 -13.34
CA ILE A 135 -8.04 -1.31 -14.04
C ILE A 135 -8.99 -1.72 -15.15
N MET A 136 -8.53 -2.48 -16.14
CA MET A 136 -9.33 -2.74 -17.33
C MET A 136 -10.55 -3.62 -17.04
N GLN A 137 -10.37 -4.71 -16.30
CA GLN A 137 -11.46 -5.61 -15.91
C GLN A 137 -12.16 -5.13 -14.65
N GLY A 138 -11.39 -4.72 -13.62
CA GLY A 138 -11.91 -4.34 -12.32
C GLY A 138 -12.79 -3.08 -12.34
N LEU A 139 -12.55 -2.17 -13.29
CA LEU A 139 -13.42 -1.01 -13.53
C LEU A 139 -14.42 -1.24 -14.68
N GLY A 140 -14.48 -2.45 -15.26
CA GLY A 140 -15.44 -2.80 -16.29
C GLY A 140 -15.12 -2.29 -17.71
N ILE A 141 -14.01 -1.59 -17.91
CA ILE A 141 -13.61 -0.98 -19.19
C ILE A 141 -13.46 -2.02 -20.31
N SER A 142 -12.97 -3.22 -19.99
CA SER A 142 -12.87 -4.32 -20.97
C SER A 142 -14.22 -4.75 -21.55
N ARG A 143 -15.31 -4.54 -20.81
CA ARG A 143 -16.68 -4.83 -21.26
C ARG A 143 -17.39 -3.59 -21.82
N HIS A 144 -17.04 -2.42 -21.30
CA HIS A 144 -17.64 -1.12 -21.59
C HIS A 144 -16.54 -0.10 -21.90
N PRO A 145 -16.00 -0.07 -23.14
CA PRO A 145 -14.87 0.80 -23.50
C PRO A 145 -15.12 2.29 -23.27
N GLU A 146 -16.38 2.74 -23.32
CA GLU A 146 -16.80 4.11 -23.02
C GLU A 146 -16.44 4.57 -21.60
N LEU A 147 -16.26 3.63 -20.66
CA LEU A 147 -15.82 3.93 -19.29
C LEU A 147 -14.38 4.44 -19.23
N LEU A 148 -13.57 4.20 -20.26
CA LEU A 148 -12.19 4.69 -20.30
C LEU A 148 -12.18 6.22 -20.21
N GLU A 149 -12.97 6.90 -21.04
CA GLU A 149 -13.07 8.37 -21.04
C GLU A 149 -13.67 8.87 -19.72
N ALA A 150 -14.71 8.20 -19.22
CA ALA A 150 -15.36 8.58 -17.97
C ALA A 150 -14.41 8.53 -16.76
N TYR A 151 -13.51 7.55 -16.71
CA TYR A 151 -12.54 7.42 -15.61
C TYR A 151 -11.24 8.19 -15.84
N PHE A 152 -10.74 8.20 -17.07
CA PHE A 152 -9.38 8.65 -17.38
C PHE A 152 -9.30 9.93 -18.23
N GLY A 153 -10.41 10.47 -18.75
CA GLY A 153 -10.41 11.61 -19.68
C GLY A 153 -9.90 12.93 -19.09
N ASN A 154 -9.87 13.05 -17.76
CA ASN A 154 -9.30 14.22 -17.06
C ASN A 154 -7.84 14.02 -16.62
N TYR A 155 -7.25 12.85 -16.89
CA TYR A 155 -5.84 12.61 -16.65
C TYR A 155 -5.05 13.01 -17.89
N THR A 156 -3.84 13.50 -17.66
CA THR A 156 -2.92 13.99 -18.68
C THR A 156 -1.63 13.20 -18.72
N ARG A 157 -1.30 12.48 -17.64
CA ARG A 157 -0.12 11.60 -17.57
C ARG A 157 -0.28 10.43 -16.62
N VAL A 158 0.57 9.44 -16.83
CA VAL A 158 0.88 8.35 -15.90
C VAL A 158 2.27 8.55 -15.34
N ILE A 159 2.43 8.47 -14.02
CA ILE A 159 3.73 8.31 -13.37
C ILE A 159 3.85 6.88 -12.83
N HIS A 160 4.83 6.14 -13.33
CA HIS A 160 5.26 4.88 -12.74
C HIS A 160 6.25 5.16 -11.61
N LEU A 161 5.79 5.03 -10.36
CA LEU A 161 6.62 5.01 -9.16
C LEU A 161 7.19 3.59 -9.01
N ALA A 162 8.41 3.38 -9.48
CA ALA A 162 9.02 2.06 -9.59
C ALA A 162 9.70 1.64 -8.27
N GLN A 163 9.29 0.50 -7.71
CA GLN A 163 9.90 -0.08 -6.51
C GLN A 163 11.18 -0.86 -6.84
N ALA A 164 11.33 -1.30 -8.09
CA ALA A 164 12.54 -1.95 -8.59
C ALA A 164 13.03 -1.33 -9.91
N ASP A 165 14.34 -1.41 -10.14
CA ASP A 165 14.92 -1.06 -11.44
C ASP A 165 14.79 -2.25 -12.42
N ASP A 166 13.62 -2.35 -13.07
CA ASP A 166 13.28 -3.46 -13.98
C ASP A 166 12.69 -2.92 -15.30
N ASP A 167 13.43 -3.13 -16.39
CA ASP A 167 13.04 -2.77 -17.75
C ASP A 167 11.73 -3.39 -18.22
N ARG A 168 11.37 -4.59 -17.72
CA ARG A 168 10.09 -5.23 -18.05
C ARG A 168 8.93 -4.46 -17.44
N LEU A 169 9.09 -3.97 -16.21
CA LEU A 169 8.08 -3.12 -15.57
C LEU A 169 8.01 -1.76 -16.24
N ALA A 170 9.13 -1.16 -16.62
CA ALA A 170 9.16 0.10 -17.35
C ALA A 170 8.37 0.00 -18.68
N ARG A 171 8.59 -1.05 -19.47
CA ARG A 171 7.84 -1.29 -20.72
C ARG A 171 6.36 -1.57 -20.47
N ALA A 172 6.03 -2.33 -19.42
CA ALA A 172 4.63 -2.61 -19.07
C ALA A 172 3.89 -1.35 -18.60
N ALA A 173 4.55 -0.45 -17.87
CA ALA A 173 3.97 0.84 -17.48
C ALA A 173 3.71 1.74 -18.70
N GLN A 174 4.65 1.80 -19.64
CA GLN A 174 4.44 2.50 -20.92
C GLN A 174 3.26 1.93 -21.70
N HIS A 175 3.12 0.60 -21.74
CA HIS A 175 1.97 -0.03 -22.39
C HIS A 175 0.65 0.32 -21.68
N ALA A 176 0.62 0.30 -20.35
CA ALA A 176 -0.55 0.71 -19.57
C ALA A 176 -0.94 2.17 -19.85
N ALA A 177 0.02 3.09 -19.85
CA ALA A 177 -0.21 4.51 -20.17
C ALA A 177 -0.74 4.69 -21.60
N ALA A 178 -0.16 3.99 -22.58
CA ALA A 178 -0.63 4.03 -23.97
C ALA A 178 -2.08 3.56 -24.11
N ARG A 179 -2.49 2.54 -23.35
CA ARG A 179 -3.89 2.09 -23.32
C ARG A 179 -4.86 3.09 -22.72
N LEU A 180 -4.38 3.94 -21.82
CA LEU A 180 -5.14 5.05 -21.26
C LEU A 180 -5.09 6.30 -22.15
N GLY A 181 -4.29 6.31 -23.22
CA GLY A 181 -4.06 7.51 -24.04
C GLY A 181 -3.20 8.58 -23.35
N LEU A 182 -2.40 8.19 -22.35
CA LEU A 182 -1.64 9.11 -21.50
C LEU A 182 -0.13 9.02 -21.78
N ARG A 183 0.57 10.14 -21.61
CA ARG A 183 2.05 10.13 -21.57
C ARG A 183 2.54 9.37 -20.34
N CYS A 184 3.68 8.70 -20.45
CA CYS A 184 4.26 7.93 -19.36
C CYS A 184 5.57 8.55 -18.89
N GLU A 185 5.68 8.76 -17.59
CA GLU A 185 6.92 9.11 -16.90
C GLU A 185 7.26 8.00 -15.89
N ARG A 186 8.54 7.87 -15.53
CA ARG A 186 9.01 6.87 -14.56
C ARG A 186 9.91 7.54 -13.52
N ILE A 187 9.67 7.22 -12.25
CA ILE A 187 10.47 7.65 -11.12
C ILE A 187 10.85 6.39 -10.33
N LEU A 188 12.15 6.12 -10.18
CA LEU A 188 12.62 5.04 -9.32
C LEU A 188 12.54 5.49 -7.86
N THR A 189 11.65 4.88 -7.08
CA THR A 189 11.45 5.20 -5.66
C THR A 189 12.09 4.17 -4.73
N GLY A 190 12.19 2.91 -5.18
CA GLY A 190 12.57 1.81 -4.29
C GLY A 190 11.50 1.55 -3.23
N ILE A 191 11.93 0.88 -2.14
CA ILE A 191 11.08 0.55 -0.98
C ILE A 191 11.56 1.19 0.34
N GLY A 192 12.58 2.05 0.29
CA GLY A 192 13.22 2.59 1.50
C GLY A 192 12.28 3.40 2.40
N GLY A 193 11.29 4.10 1.83
CA GLY A 193 10.25 4.79 2.60
C GLY A 193 9.37 3.81 3.41
N LEU A 194 8.99 2.68 2.80
CA LEU A 194 8.25 1.62 3.48
C LEU A 194 9.10 0.97 4.58
N GLU A 195 10.36 0.63 4.30
CA GLU A 195 11.28 0.04 5.27
C GLU A 195 11.44 0.93 6.51
N ARG A 196 11.74 2.21 6.29
CA ARG A 196 11.96 3.18 7.36
C ARG A 196 10.79 3.21 8.35
N HIS A 197 9.57 3.39 7.85
CA HIS A 197 8.39 3.47 8.72
C HIS A 197 8.07 2.16 9.43
N ILE A 198 8.28 1.01 8.77
CA ILE A 198 8.11 -0.30 9.41
C ILE A 198 9.09 -0.43 10.58
N VAL A 199 10.37 -0.09 10.38
CA VAL A 199 11.41 -0.17 11.42
C VAL A 199 11.15 0.80 12.55
N GLU A 200 10.83 2.06 12.25
CA GLU A 200 10.49 3.08 13.24
C GLU A 200 9.33 2.61 14.13
N LEU A 201 8.18 2.25 13.54
CA LEU A 201 6.99 1.85 14.30
C LEU A 201 7.18 0.51 15.05
N SER A 202 8.02 -0.38 14.53
CA SER A 202 8.37 -1.63 15.23
C SER A 202 9.28 -1.39 16.45
N GLY A 203 10.08 -0.32 16.42
CA GLY A 203 11.02 0.06 17.48
C GLY A 203 10.43 0.95 18.58
N HIS A 204 9.53 1.88 18.26
CA HIS A 204 8.95 2.83 19.23
C HIS A 204 8.12 2.16 20.34
N THR A 205 7.56 0.97 20.09
CA THR A 205 6.83 0.22 21.13
C THR A 205 7.75 -0.36 22.23
N THR A 206 9.06 -0.13 22.18
CA THR A 206 10.04 -0.64 23.15
C THR A 206 10.39 0.37 24.24
N GLU A 207 10.16 1.67 24.02
CA GLU A 207 10.56 2.74 24.95
C GLU A 207 9.42 3.29 25.83
N GLU A 208 8.15 3.17 25.45
CA GLU A 208 7.01 3.62 26.29
C GLU A 208 6.60 2.64 27.41
N ALA A 209 7.30 1.51 27.55
CA ALA A 209 7.02 0.49 28.57
C ALA A 209 8.13 0.36 29.65
N ALA A 210 9.03 1.33 29.74
CA ALA A 210 10.07 1.42 30.78
C ALA A 210 9.78 2.59 31.74
#